data_AF-A0A7C1CQ27-F1
#
_entry.id   AF-A0A7C1CQ27-F1
#
_cell.length_a   1.000
_cell.length_b   1.000
_cell.length_c   1.000
_cell.angle_alpha   90.00
_cell.angle_beta   90.00
_cell.angle_gamma   90.00
#
_symmetry.space_group_name_H-M   'P 1'
#
loop_
_entity.id
_entity.type
_entity.pdbx_description
1 polymer ?
#
loop_
_entity_poly.entity_id
_entity_poly.type
_entity_poly.pdbx_seq_one_letter_code
_entity_poly.pdbx_strand_id
1 'polypeptide(L)'
;MKFLVEINVMPLKALLDPQGKAVNATLHGIGYKEVANVRIGKHINLEIEAPSREVAMEKVTEICSKVLSNPVMEGYDFKLTEVTD
;
A
#
# COMPACT_ATOMS: atom_id res chain seq x y z
N MET A 1 3.50 15.91 -18.04
CA MET A 1 4.20 14.61 -17.94
C MET A 1 3.23 13.61 -17.33
N LYS A 2 3.23 12.36 -17.78
CA LYS A 2 2.38 11.30 -17.25
C LYS A 2 3.18 10.41 -16.31
N PHE A 3 2.59 10.04 -15.19
CA PHE A 3 3.23 9.18 -14.20
C PHE A 3 2.34 7.99 -13.85
N LEU A 4 2.94 6.82 -13.78
CA LEU A 4 2.35 5.63 -13.16
C LEU A 4 2.77 5.60 -11.69
N VAL A 5 1.81 5.33 -10.82
CA VAL A 5 2.00 5.32 -9.37
C VAL A 5 1.55 3.99 -8.81
N GLU A 6 2.48 3.31 -8.15
CA GLU A 6 2.24 2.05 -7.44
C GLU A 6 2.26 2.34 -5.94
N ILE A 7 1.16 2.09 -5.24
CA ILE A 7 0.96 2.47 -3.84
C ILE A 7 0.67 1.22 -3.01
N ASN A 8 1.41 1.04 -1.92
CA ASN A 8 1.12 0.01 -0.92
C ASN A 8 0.53 0.68 0.32
N VAL A 9 -0.57 0.14 0.85
CA VAL A 9 -1.18 0.55 2.11
C VAL A 9 -1.24 -0.65 3.03
N MET A 10 -0.66 -0.54 4.23
CA MET A 10 -0.59 -1.61 5.21
C MET A 10 -1.11 -1.14 6.57
N PRO A 11 -1.82 -1.97 7.36
CA PRO A 11 -2.11 -1.65 8.75
C PRO A 11 -0.80 -1.38 9.51
N LEU A 12 -0.82 -0.44 10.46
CA LEU A 12 0.35 -0.12 11.29
C LEU A 12 0.81 -1.36 12.05
N LYS A 13 2.14 -1.53 12.19
CA LYS A 13 2.74 -2.72 12.84
C LYS A 13 2.25 -2.94 14.27
N ALA A 14 1.99 -1.85 15.00
CA ALA A 14 1.48 -1.87 16.37
C ALA A 14 0.00 -2.31 16.48
N LEU A 15 -0.73 -2.34 15.36
CA LEU A 15 -2.13 -2.73 15.32
C LEU A 15 -2.31 -4.17 14.88
N LEU A 16 -3.41 -4.74 15.37
CA LEU A 16 -3.89 -6.05 14.97
C LEU A 16 -4.38 -6.00 13.52
N ASP A 17 -3.94 -6.96 12.71
CA ASP A 17 -4.49 -7.25 11.38
C ASP A 17 -5.31 -8.55 11.44
N PRO A 18 -6.66 -8.46 11.55
CA PRO A 18 -7.51 -9.64 11.61
C PRO A 18 -7.46 -10.50 10.33
N GLN A 19 -7.27 -9.87 9.17
CA GLN A 19 -7.24 -10.58 7.89
C GLN A 19 -5.95 -11.40 7.78
N GLY A 20 -4.81 -10.79 8.08
CA GLY A 20 -3.53 -11.47 8.15
C GLY A 20 -3.55 -12.65 9.12
N LYS A 21 -4.14 -12.46 10.32
CA LYS A 21 -4.30 -13.57 11.29
C LYS A 21 -5.14 -14.73 10.76
N ALA A 22 -6.27 -14.44 10.10
CA ALA A 22 -7.14 -15.47 9.55
C ALA A 22 -6.40 -16.29 8.47
N VAL A 23 -5.64 -15.63 7.60
CA VAL A 23 -4.83 -16.31 6.58
C VAL A 23 -3.70 -17.11 7.21
N ASN A 24 -2.98 -16.57 8.19
CA ASN A 24 -1.93 -17.30 8.91
C ASN A 24 -2.47 -18.58 9.56
N ALA A 25 -3.63 -18.51 10.22
CA ALA A 25 -4.28 -19.68 10.82
C ALA A 25 -4.66 -20.73 9.76
N THR A 26 -5.15 -20.29 8.60
CA THR A 26 -5.47 -21.18 7.48
C THR A 26 -4.22 -21.88 6.95
N LEU A 27 -3.12 -21.14 6.72
CA LEU A 27 -1.84 -21.68 6.27
C LEU A 27 -1.29 -22.75 7.23
N HIS A 28 -1.35 -22.48 8.53
CA HIS A 28 -0.95 -23.47 9.55
C HIS A 28 -1.86 -24.70 9.54
N GLY A 29 -3.17 -24.51 9.35
CA GLY A 29 -4.15 -25.59 9.26
C GLY A 29 -3.92 -26.54 8.08
N ILE A 30 -3.34 -26.04 6.98
CA ILE A 30 -3.03 -26.85 5.78
C ILE A 30 -1.56 -27.31 5.71
N GLY A 31 -0.75 -27.08 6.76
CA GLY A 31 0.58 -27.67 6.91
C GLY A 31 1.77 -26.72 6.79
N TYR A 32 1.58 -25.45 6.40
CA TYR A 32 2.66 -24.46 6.27
C TYR A 32 3.02 -23.81 7.62
N LYS A 33 3.62 -24.58 8.52
CA LYS A 33 3.94 -24.13 9.88
C LYS A 33 5.14 -23.19 9.96
N GLU A 34 5.97 -23.15 8.93
CA GLU A 34 7.13 -22.26 8.79
C GLU A 34 6.73 -20.79 8.59
N VAL A 35 5.49 -20.52 8.19
CA VAL A 35 4.98 -19.15 8.04
C VAL A 35 4.76 -18.54 9.42
N ALA A 36 5.69 -17.70 9.87
CA ALA A 36 5.64 -17.14 11.23
C ALA A 36 4.56 -16.05 11.41
N ASN A 37 4.28 -15.27 10.37
CA ASN A 37 3.32 -14.18 10.42
C ASN A 37 2.84 -13.80 9.02
N VAL A 38 1.57 -13.45 8.89
CA VAL A 38 0.98 -12.90 7.67
C VAL A 38 0.38 -11.54 7.98
N ARG A 39 0.66 -10.55 7.12
CA ARG A 39 0.00 -9.26 7.12
C ARG A 39 -0.59 -9.01 5.75
N ILE A 40 -1.76 -8.39 5.72
CA ILE A 40 -2.52 -8.09 4.51
C ILE A 40 -2.74 -6.59 4.43
N GLY A 41 -2.61 -6.07 3.22
CA GLY A 41 -2.87 -4.68 2.89
C GLY A 41 -3.37 -4.55 1.47
N LYS A 42 -3.33 -3.33 0.95
CA LYS A 42 -3.84 -2.97 -0.37
C LYS A 42 -2.67 -2.58 -1.26
N HIS A 43 -2.70 -3.02 -2.50
CA HIS A 43 -1.82 -2.53 -3.56
C HIS A 43 -2.69 -1.81 -4.59
N ILE A 44 -2.38 -0.54 -4.88
CA ILE A 44 -3.21 0.37 -5.66
C ILE A 44 -2.34 0.97 -6.76
N ASN A 45 -2.82 0.89 -8.00
CA ASN A 45 -2.19 1.53 -9.16
C ASN A 45 -3.05 2.67 -9.65
N LEU A 46 -2.43 3.82 -9.92
CA LEU A 46 -3.10 4.94 -10.56
C LEU A 46 -2.17 5.66 -11.53
N GLU A 47 -2.76 6.41 -12.45
CA GLU A 47 -2.05 7.29 -13.36
C GLU A 47 -2.36 8.73 -12.99
N ILE A 48 -1.36 9.60 -13.08
CA ILE A 48 -1.51 11.04 -12.82
C ILE A 48 -0.70 11.85 -13.83
N GLU A 49 -1.31 12.92 -14.34
CA GLU A 49 -0.61 13.92 -15.11
C GLU A 49 -0.19 15.09 -14.22
N ALA A 50 1.06 15.51 -14.34
CA ALA A 50 1.60 16.65 -13.60
C ALA A 50 2.65 17.41 -14.42
N PRO A 51 2.89 18.69 -14.12
CA PRO A 51 3.90 19.51 -14.79
C PRO A 51 5.34 19.12 -14.42
N SER A 52 5.55 18.45 -13.28
CA SER A 52 6.86 17.92 -12.87
C SER A 52 6.69 16.72 -11.94
N ARG A 53 7.80 16.00 -11.69
CA ARG A 53 7.84 14.87 -10.76
C ARG A 53 7.53 15.30 -9.32
N GLU A 54 7.99 16.46 -8.91
CA GLU A 54 7.78 17.03 -7.58
C GLU A 54 6.30 17.30 -7.34
N VAL A 55 5.63 17.93 -8.32
CA VAL A 55 4.18 18.18 -8.25
C VAL A 55 3.39 16.88 -8.22
N ALA A 56 3.79 15.86 -8.99
CA ALA A 56 3.17 14.55 -8.94
C ALA A 56 3.33 13.91 -7.54
N MET A 57 4.52 14.01 -6.95
CA MET A 57 4.81 13.45 -5.62
C MET A 57 3.97 14.12 -4.53
N GLU A 58 3.85 15.45 -4.54
CA GLU A 58 2.99 16.19 -3.60
C GLU A 58 1.53 15.77 -3.72
N LYS A 59 1.01 15.64 -4.95
CA LYS A 59 -0.37 15.24 -5.20
C LYS A 59 -0.65 13.80 -4.76
N VAL A 60 0.25 12.86 -5.07
CA VAL A 60 0.12 11.48 -4.61
C VAL A 60 0.16 11.39 -3.09
N THR A 61 1.02 12.16 -2.42
CA THR A 61 1.09 12.24 -0.96
C THR A 61 -0.23 12.75 -0.35
N GLU A 62 -0.82 13.78 -0.96
CA GLU A 62 -2.13 14.31 -0.57
C GLU A 62 -3.23 13.25 -0.74
N ILE A 63 -3.27 12.55 -1.88
CA ILE A 63 -4.23 11.49 -2.17
C ILE A 63 -4.10 10.34 -1.16
N CYS A 64 -2.88 9.89 -0.87
CA CYS A 64 -2.64 8.80 0.06
C CYS A 64 -3.09 9.15 1.48
N SER A 65 -2.75 10.36 1.95
CA SER A 65 -3.08 10.80 3.31
C SER A 65 -4.56 11.14 3.52
N LYS A 66 -5.27 11.62 2.48
CA LYS A 66 -6.68 12.01 2.59
C LYS A 66 -7.67 10.90 2.23
N VAL A 67 -7.30 10.00 1.32
CA VAL A 67 -8.26 9.07 0.69
C VAL A 67 -7.84 7.61 0.86
N LEU A 68 -6.59 7.27 0.54
CA LEU A 68 -6.21 5.85 0.38
C LEU A 68 -5.79 5.18 1.69
N SER A 69 -5.40 5.95 2.70
CA SER A 69 -5.00 5.44 4.01
C SER A 69 -5.71 6.16 5.13
N ASN A 70 -6.05 5.43 6.19
CA ASN A 70 -6.40 6.04 7.47
C ASN A 70 -5.12 6.21 8.32
N PRO A 71 -4.61 7.43 8.55
CA PRO A 71 -3.31 7.65 9.20
C PRO A 71 -3.25 7.15 10.66
N VAL A 72 -4.39 6.94 11.31
CA VAL A 72 -4.45 6.37 12.67
C VAL A 72 -4.25 4.84 12.64
N MET A 73 -4.61 4.19 11.54
CA MET A 73 -4.68 2.73 11.45
C MET A 73 -3.71 2.11 10.45
N GLU A 74 -3.32 2.87 9.42
CA GLU A 74 -2.60 2.40 8.25
C GLU A 74 -1.42 3.34 7.96
N GLY A 75 -0.36 2.78 7.39
CA GLY A 75 0.71 3.52 6.73
C GLY A 75 0.74 3.18 5.24
N TYR A 76 1.43 4.01 4.46
CA TYR A 76 1.57 3.79 3.03
C TYR A 76 2.99 4.09 2.55
N ASP A 77 3.35 3.48 1.43
CA ASP A 77 4.50 3.82 0.60
C ASP A 77 4.06 3.84 -0.86
N PHE A 78 4.78 4.57 -1.70
CA PHE A 78 4.50 4.57 -3.13
C PHE A 78 5.76 4.75 -3.96
N LYS A 79 5.68 4.25 -5.20
CA LYS A 79 6.67 4.46 -6.24
C LYS A 79 6.04 5.22 -7.39
N LEU A 80 6.76 6.24 -7.87
CA LEU A 80 6.34 7.08 -8.98
C LEU A 80 7.28 6.86 -10.17
N THR A 81 6.74 6.47 -11.32
CA THR A 81 7.49 6.21 -12.56
C THR A 81 6.95 7.12 -13.65
N GLU A 82 7.82 7.91 -14.28
CA GLU A 82 7.42 8.70 -15.45
C GLU A 82 7.20 7.78 -16.63
N VAL A 83 6.09 7.98 -17.33
CA VAL A 83 5.78 7.27 -18.57
C VAL A 83 6.18 8.21 -19.70
N THR A 84 7.21 7.82 -20.44
CA THR A 84 7.54 8.43 -21.73
C THR A 84 6.74 7.69 -22.78
N ASP A 85 5.83 8.39 -23.45
CA ASP A 85 5.18 7.88 -24.66
C ASP A 85 6.21 7.68 -25.79
#